data_AF-G0N2T7-F1
#
_entry.id   AF-G0N2T7-F1
#
_cell.length_a   1.000
_cell.length_b   1.000
_cell.length_c   1.000
_cell.angle_alpha   90.00
_cell.angle_beta   90.00
_cell.angle_gamma   90.00
#
_symmetry.space_group_name_H-M   'P 1'
#
loop_
_entity.id
_entity.type
_entity.pdbx_description
1 polymer ?
#
loop_
_entity_poly.entity_id
_entity_poly.type
_entity_poly.pdbx_seq_one_letter_code
_entity_poly.pdbx_strand_id
1 'polypeptide(L)'
;MSFPLRRLPFVVLSILFNCLTPEELIRLSFLSKRFYALTKALKKKPKNELEIYFSSFASIGFDYQFVVEPQFVVSDLSEIRENDKLEFLVIGDALPCFVSMNQHTLGMNIYCKDDRFEGLTVLSKYITNFYGIQIDSVIIGAEKSIDDPKRIIDWVMNRQGSVRSCHFECRISGNSELRYLFNNCKVSKSLVIDVQTNRRFRYNFSYEHGVMTIEKSYELRRNDGTIASIVIDNGENENFCMCVWPDFNGKLYPVQKL
;
A
#
# COMPACT_ATOMS: atom_id res chain seq x y z
N MET A 1 -9.89 -26.19 27.82
CA MET A 1 -11.31 -25.79 27.70
C MET A 1 -11.72 -25.86 26.22
N SER A 2 -12.90 -26.40 25.91
CA SER A 2 -13.40 -26.51 24.52
C SER A 2 -14.09 -25.21 24.12
N PHE A 3 -13.57 -24.51 23.11
CA PHE A 3 -14.21 -23.31 22.54
C PHE A 3 -15.62 -23.66 22.02
N PRO A 4 -16.71 -23.09 22.58
CA PRO A 4 -18.09 -23.55 22.35
C PRO A 4 -18.56 -23.37 20.90
N LEU A 5 -17.98 -22.42 20.16
CA LEU A 5 -18.25 -22.22 18.72
C LEU A 5 -18.08 -23.51 17.91
N ARG A 6 -17.17 -24.41 18.30
CA ARG A 6 -16.89 -25.64 17.54
C ARG A 6 -18.02 -26.68 17.60
N ARG A 7 -18.98 -26.50 18.50
CA ARG A 7 -20.15 -27.38 18.67
C ARG A 7 -21.38 -26.86 17.94
N LEU A 8 -21.30 -25.65 17.38
CA LEU A 8 -22.42 -25.07 16.64
C LEU A 8 -22.60 -25.80 15.30
N PRO A 9 -23.86 -25.99 14.84
CA PRO A 9 -24.14 -26.48 13.52
C PRO A 9 -23.49 -25.61 12.44
N PHE A 10 -23.14 -26.23 11.31
CA PHE A 10 -22.48 -25.56 10.20
C PHE A 10 -23.26 -24.33 9.69
N VAL A 11 -24.59 -24.41 9.65
CA VAL A 11 -25.46 -23.30 9.26
C VAL A 11 -25.31 -22.11 10.20
N VAL A 12 -25.27 -22.34 11.51
CA VAL A 12 -25.09 -21.28 12.51
C VAL A 12 -23.70 -20.64 12.37
N LEU A 13 -22.66 -21.45 12.15
CA LEU A 13 -21.31 -20.95 11.90
C LEU A 13 -21.23 -20.08 10.64
N SER A 14 -21.90 -20.48 9.57
CA SER A 14 -21.96 -19.69 8.32
C SER A 14 -22.62 -18.33 8.55
N ILE A 15 -23.73 -18.29 9.29
CA ILE A 15 -24.40 -17.03 9.64
C ILE A 15 -23.46 -16.14 10.45
N LEU A 16 -22.83 -16.68 11.50
CA LEU A 16 -21.89 -15.94 12.34
C LEU A 16 -20.72 -15.37 11.52
N PHE A 17 -20.09 -16.19 10.69
CA PHE A 17 -18.94 -15.75 9.89
C PHE A 17 -19.32 -14.73 8.81
N ASN A 18 -20.55 -14.79 8.29
CA ASN A 18 -21.06 -13.77 7.38
C ASN A 18 -21.30 -12.41 8.05
N CYS A 19 -21.50 -12.38 9.37
CA CYS A 19 -21.62 -11.13 10.13
C CYS A 19 -20.25 -10.48 10.42
N LEU A 20 -19.16 -11.24 10.37
CA LEU A 20 -17.83 -10.73 10.68
C LEU A 20 -17.24 -9.89 9.54
N THR A 21 -16.35 -8.98 9.88
CA THR A 21 -15.52 -8.24 8.92
C THR A 21 -14.41 -9.14 8.36
N PRO A 22 -13.79 -8.78 7.23
CA PRO A 22 -12.68 -9.56 6.68
C PRO A 22 -11.52 -9.77 7.67
N GLU A 23 -11.27 -8.78 8.52
CA GLU A 23 -10.17 -8.76 9.49
C GLU A 23 -10.46 -9.67 10.68
N GLU A 24 -11.70 -9.63 11.19
CA GLU A 24 -12.17 -10.53 12.23
C GLU A 24 -12.08 -11.99 11.79
N LEU A 25 -12.43 -12.28 10.53
CA LEU A 25 -12.28 -13.61 9.94
C LEU A 25 -10.82 -14.07 9.85
N ILE A 26 -9.90 -13.16 9.49
CA ILE A 26 -8.46 -13.45 9.50
C ILE A 26 -8.00 -13.75 10.93
N ARG A 27 -8.40 -12.95 11.93
CA ARG A 27 -8.02 -13.20 13.34
C ARG A 27 -8.53 -14.54 13.84
N LEU A 28 -9.78 -14.88 13.55
CA LEU A 28 -10.31 -16.20 13.88
C LEU A 28 -9.52 -17.32 13.20
N SER A 29 -9.05 -17.09 11.98
CA SER A 29 -8.25 -18.08 11.24
C SER A 29 -6.89 -18.37 11.89
N PHE A 30 -6.36 -17.45 12.70
CA PHE A 30 -5.11 -17.64 13.45
C PHE A 30 -5.24 -18.59 14.64
N LEU A 31 -6.44 -18.84 15.15
CA LEU A 31 -6.64 -19.64 16.37
C LEU A 31 -6.20 -21.11 16.21
N SER A 32 -6.32 -21.69 15.02
CA SER A 32 -5.81 -23.03 14.70
C SER A 32 -5.95 -23.35 13.21
N LYS A 33 -5.21 -24.36 12.72
CA LYS A 33 -5.39 -24.93 11.37
C LYS A 33 -6.84 -25.33 11.05
N ARG A 34 -7.58 -25.82 12.04
CA ARG A 34 -8.98 -26.19 11.86
C ARG A 34 -9.90 -24.96 11.77
N PHE A 35 -9.62 -23.91 12.53
CA PHE A 35 -10.34 -22.64 12.37
C PHE A 35 -10.03 -22.00 11.03
N TYR A 36 -8.76 -21.99 10.61
CA TYR A 36 -8.38 -21.58 9.27
C TYR A 36 -9.18 -22.31 8.18
N ALA A 37 -9.21 -23.64 8.21
CA ALA A 37 -9.96 -24.42 7.22
C ALA A 37 -11.46 -24.08 7.24
N LEU A 38 -12.05 -23.94 8.43
CA LEU A 38 -13.47 -23.66 8.60
C LEU A 38 -13.84 -22.25 8.14
N THR A 39 -13.13 -21.21 8.60
CA THR A 39 -13.37 -19.82 8.19
C THR A 39 -13.07 -19.66 6.71
N LYS A 40 -12.02 -20.31 6.17
CA LYS A 40 -11.72 -20.28 4.73
C LYS A 40 -12.82 -20.91 3.88
N ALA A 41 -13.49 -21.96 4.35
CA ALA A 41 -14.59 -22.60 3.63
C ALA A 41 -15.89 -21.78 3.67
N LEU A 42 -16.11 -21.04 4.75
CA LEU A 42 -17.36 -20.34 5.03
C LEU A 42 -17.32 -18.82 4.81
N LYS A 43 -16.13 -18.24 4.57
CA LYS A 43 -15.94 -16.80 4.37
C LYS A 43 -16.77 -16.28 3.21
N LYS A 44 -17.25 -15.04 3.35
CA LYS A 44 -17.59 -14.18 2.22
C LYS A 44 -16.32 -13.59 1.60
N LYS A 45 -16.37 -13.24 0.32
CA LYS A 45 -15.31 -12.41 -0.28
C LYS A 45 -15.34 -11.01 0.37
N PRO A 46 -14.19 -10.38 0.60
CA PRO A 46 -14.15 -9.01 1.07
C PRO A 46 -14.79 -8.11 0.01
N LYS A 47 -15.55 -7.12 0.45
CA LYS A 47 -16.13 -6.11 -0.45
C LYS A 47 -15.08 -5.14 -0.96
N ASN A 48 -14.13 -4.83 -0.10
CA ASN A 48 -13.06 -3.89 -0.35
C ASN A 48 -11.81 -4.63 -0.82
N GLU A 49 -10.95 -3.89 -1.50
CA GLU A 49 -9.72 -4.38 -2.09
C GLU A 49 -8.59 -4.46 -1.06
N LEU A 50 -7.63 -5.37 -1.27
CA LEU A 50 -6.51 -5.57 -0.35
C LEU A 50 -5.42 -4.53 -0.60
N GLU A 51 -5.03 -3.83 0.45
CA GLU A 51 -4.02 -2.78 0.40
C GLU A 51 -2.83 -3.09 1.31
N ILE A 52 -1.64 -2.73 0.86
CA ILE A 52 -0.40 -2.81 1.64
C ILE A 52 0.17 -1.42 1.80
N TYR A 53 0.50 -1.04 3.02
CA TYR A 53 1.25 0.17 3.33
C TYR A 53 2.63 -0.19 3.86
N PHE A 54 3.67 0.41 3.30
CA PHE A 54 5.06 0.19 3.71
C PHE A 54 5.87 1.49 3.61
N SER A 55 5.90 2.23 4.71
CA SER A 55 6.62 3.51 4.86
C SER A 55 7.09 3.66 6.30
N SER A 56 6.69 4.70 7.05
CA SER A 56 6.94 4.88 8.51
C SER A 56 6.53 3.67 9.34
N PHE A 57 5.47 2.99 8.93
CA PHE A 57 5.03 1.73 9.50
C PHE A 57 4.72 0.73 8.37
N ALA A 58 4.54 -0.53 8.72
CA ALA A 58 4.13 -1.56 7.78
C ALA A 58 2.73 -2.02 8.15
N SER A 59 1.80 -2.10 7.20
CA SER A 59 0.47 -2.60 7.49
C SER A 59 -0.25 -3.22 6.28
N ILE A 60 -1.28 -4.01 6.59
CA ILE A 60 -2.17 -4.61 5.61
C ILE A 60 -3.61 -4.34 6.05
N GLY A 61 -4.47 -4.00 5.10
CA GLY A 61 -5.90 -3.87 5.36
C GLY A 61 -6.77 -3.92 4.12
N PHE A 62 -8.07 -3.80 4.33
CA PHE A 62 -9.07 -3.67 3.29
C PHE A 62 -9.68 -2.26 3.39
N ASP A 63 -9.43 -1.42 2.38
CA ASP A 63 -9.90 0.00 2.28
C ASP A 63 -9.08 1.02 3.08
N TYR A 64 -8.02 1.54 2.45
CA TYR A 64 -7.22 2.64 2.97
C TYR A 64 -7.47 3.93 2.20
N GLN A 65 -8.73 4.21 1.85
CA GLN A 65 -9.09 5.53 1.35
C GLN A 65 -9.22 6.50 2.54
N PHE A 66 -8.05 7.03 2.94
CA PHE A 66 -7.82 8.29 3.65
C PHE A 66 -8.16 8.45 5.15
N VAL A 67 -8.89 7.54 5.84
CA VAL A 67 -9.16 7.75 7.30
C VAL A 67 -9.29 6.48 8.17
N VAL A 68 -9.11 5.26 7.66
CA VAL A 68 -9.28 4.06 8.51
C VAL A 68 -7.93 3.58 9.04
N GLU A 69 -7.82 3.45 10.36
CA GLU A 69 -6.63 2.96 11.05
C GLU A 69 -6.20 1.59 10.52
N PRO A 70 -4.89 1.31 10.50
CA PRO A 70 -4.37 0.07 9.93
C PRO A 70 -4.86 -1.15 10.71
N GLN A 71 -5.41 -2.12 9.95
CA GLN A 71 -6.08 -3.29 10.51
C GLN A 71 -5.09 -4.34 11.03
N PHE A 72 -3.99 -4.51 10.33
CA PHE A 72 -2.85 -5.34 10.75
C PHE A 72 -1.58 -4.53 10.61
N VAL A 73 -1.01 -4.09 11.73
CA VAL A 73 0.28 -3.38 11.76
C VAL A 73 1.36 -4.41 12.01
N VAL A 74 2.42 -4.34 11.21
CA VAL A 74 3.62 -5.16 11.38
C VAL A 74 4.75 -4.27 11.84
N SER A 75 5.33 -4.62 12.97
CA SER A 75 6.39 -3.86 13.64
C SER A 75 7.56 -4.78 14.01
N ASP A 76 8.71 -4.17 14.25
CA ASP A 76 9.87 -4.88 14.82
C ASP A 76 9.66 -5.10 16.33
N LEU A 77 10.33 -6.09 16.93
CA LEU A 77 10.25 -6.35 18.38
C LEU A 77 10.65 -5.13 19.24
N SER A 78 11.54 -4.28 18.73
CA SER A 78 11.99 -3.07 19.42
C SER A 78 10.88 -2.03 19.60
N GLU A 79 9.75 -2.16 18.90
CA GLU A 79 8.61 -1.24 18.98
C GLU A 79 7.55 -1.69 20.01
N ILE A 80 7.77 -2.82 20.69
CA ILE A 80 6.91 -3.27 21.79
C ILE A 80 6.92 -2.23 22.91
N ARG A 81 5.73 -1.81 23.35
CA ARG A 81 5.58 -0.88 24.49
C ARG A 81 5.49 -1.66 25.79
N GLU A 82 5.97 -1.08 26.89
CA GLU A 82 6.00 -1.74 28.21
C GLU A 82 4.63 -2.24 28.69
N ASN A 83 3.54 -1.58 28.27
CA ASN A 83 2.17 -1.91 28.67
C ASN A 83 1.42 -2.78 27.65
N ASP A 84 2.08 -3.25 26.59
CA ASP A 84 1.43 -4.09 25.59
C ASP A 84 1.11 -5.48 26.18
N LYS A 85 -0.16 -5.88 26.08
CA LYS A 85 -0.57 -7.25 26.41
C LYS A 85 -0.26 -8.14 25.22
N LEU A 86 0.84 -8.87 25.32
CA LEU A 86 1.34 -9.71 24.23
C LEU A 86 0.83 -11.15 24.33
N GLU A 87 0.45 -11.70 23.18
CA GLU A 87 0.20 -13.12 22.98
C GLU A 87 1.19 -13.66 21.96
N PHE A 88 1.66 -14.91 22.14
CA PHE A 88 2.50 -15.56 21.14
C PHE A 88 1.64 -16.24 20.07
N LEU A 89 1.97 -15.99 18.81
CA LEU A 89 1.26 -16.56 17.66
C LEU A 89 2.25 -17.05 16.60
N VAL A 90 1.86 -18.11 15.88
CA VAL A 90 2.55 -18.54 14.66
C VAL A 90 1.62 -18.36 13.46
N ILE A 91 1.96 -17.46 12.53
CA ILE A 91 1.18 -17.19 11.33
C ILE A 91 1.67 -18.08 10.17
N GLY A 92 0.74 -18.81 9.55
CA GLY A 92 1.00 -19.60 8.34
C GLY A 92 2.05 -20.71 8.48
N ASP A 93 2.25 -21.22 9.71
CA ASP A 93 3.31 -22.16 10.10
C ASP A 93 4.75 -21.63 9.96
N ALA A 94 4.94 -20.35 9.59
CA ALA A 94 6.24 -19.81 9.17
C ALA A 94 6.70 -18.61 10.00
N LEU A 95 5.77 -17.81 10.54
CA LEU A 95 6.11 -16.56 11.22
C LEU A 95 5.78 -16.66 12.71
N PRO A 96 6.76 -16.98 13.58
CA PRO A 96 6.63 -16.78 15.01
C PRO A 96 6.67 -15.28 15.33
N CYS A 97 5.63 -14.77 15.99
CA CYS A 97 5.48 -13.36 16.31
C CYS A 97 4.77 -13.18 17.66
N PHE A 98 4.95 -12.01 18.27
CA PHE A 98 4.06 -11.55 19.32
C PHE A 98 2.95 -10.72 18.70
N VAL A 99 1.75 -10.81 19.24
CA VAL A 99 0.62 -9.99 18.81
C VAL A 99 0.05 -9.22 19.99
N SER A 100 -0.39 -8.00 19.73
CA SER A 100 -1.18 -7.18 20.66
C SER A 100 -2.43 -6.73 19.95
N MET A 101 -3.56 -6.86 20.62
CA MET A 101 -4.81 -6.26 20.15
C MET A 101 -4.80 -4.79 20.56
N ASN A 102 -4.94 -3.90 19.58
CA ASN A 102 -5.17 -2.50 19.91
C ASN A 102 -6.54 -2.42 20.60
N GLN A 103 -6.59 -1.87 21.82
CA GLN A 103 -7.85 -1.78 22.57
C GLN A 103 -8.71 -0.61 22.12
N HIS A 104 -8.10 0.38 21.46
CA HIS A 104 -8.78 1.58 20.97
C HIS A 104 -9.25 1.41 19.52
N THR A 105 -8.65 0.48 18.79
CA THR A 105 -8.91 0.26 17.36
C THR A 105 -9.24 -1.20 17.14
N LEU A 106 -10.03 -1.55 16.13
CA LEU A 106 -10.16 -2.94 15.71
C LEU A 106 -8.88 -3.42 15.01
N GLY A 107 -7.70 -2.88 15.31
CA GLY A 107 -6.40 -3.23 14.73
C GLY A 107 -5.63 -4.27 15.54
N MET A 108 -4.72 -4.98 14.89
CA MET A 108 -3.83 -5.96 15.52
C MET A 108 -2.39 -5.61 15.19
N ASN A 109 -1.57 -5.42 16.22
CA ASN A 109 -0.13 -5.23 16.07
C ASN A 109 0.54 -6.61 16.07
N ILE A 110 1.46 -6.82 15.13
CA ILE A 110 2.21 -8.05 14.93
C ILE A 110 3.69 -7.68 15.01
N TYR A 111 4.36 -8.11 16.08
CA TYR A 111 5.76 -7.85 16.33
C TYR A 111 6.60 -9.03 15.85
N CYS A 112 7.38 -8.79 14.81
CA CYS A 112 8.22 -9.79 14.16
C CYS A 112 9.65 -9.74 14.70
N LYS A 113 10.28 -10.91 14.82
CA LYS A 113 11.60 -11.06 15.45
C LYS A 113 12.73 -10.39 14.68
N ASP A 114 12.69 -10.49 13.35
CA ASP A 114 13.80 -10.12 12.49
C ASP A 114 13.56 -8.76 11.81
N ASP A 115 12.65 -8.71 10.84
CA ASP A 115 12.33 -7.50 10.06
C ASP A 115 10.83 -7.42 9.75
N ARG A 116 10.21 -6.26 10.01
CA ARG A 116 8.83 -5.93 9.63
C ARG A 116 8.50 -6.24 8.16
N PHE A 117 9.47 -6.15 7.25
CA PHE A 117 9.27 -6.52 5.84
C PHE A 117 8.95 -8.01 5.72
N GLU A 118 9.72 -8.88 6.35
CA GLU A 118 9.48 -10.33 6.33
C GLU A 118 8.10 -10.65 6.89
N GLY A 119 7.78 -10.06 8.05
CA GLY A 119 6.46 -10.17 8.68
C GLY A 119 5.32 -9.79 7.75
N LEU A 120 5.45 -8.64 7.08
CA LEU A 120 4.47 -8.15 6.10
C LEU A 120 4.31 -9.12 4.93
N THR A 121 5.41 -9.65 4.38
CA THR A 121 5.32 -10.57 3.23
C THR A 121 4.68 -11.90 3.60
N VAL A 122 4.95 -12.44 4.79
CA VAL A 122 4.31 -13.68 5.27
C VAL A 122 2.83 -13.45 5.53
N LEU A 123 2.49 -12.36 6.21
CA LEU A 123 1.09 -11.99 6.47
C LEU A 123 0.32 -11.76 5.17
N SER A 124 0.90 -11.05 4.20
CA SER A 124 0.27 -10.84 2.90
C SER A 124 0.04 -12.16 2.15
N LYS A 125 1.03 -13.05 2.12
CA LYS A 125 0.89 -14.41 1.55
C LYS A 125 -0.25 -15.18 2.24
N TYR A 126 -0.35 -15.08 3.56
CA TYR A 126 -1.41 -15.72 4.32
C TYR A 126 -2.79 -15.18 3.94
N ILE A 127 -2.98 -13.86 3.95
CA ILE A 127 -4.26 -13.19 3.68
C ILE A 127 -4.71 -13.43 2.24
N THR A 128 -3.81 -13.24 1.27
CA THR A 128 -4.09 -13.50 -0.15
C THR A 128 -4.45 -14.96 -0.40
N ASN A 129 -3.79 -15.92 0.26
CA ASN A 129 -4.15 -17.34 0.17
C ASN A 129 -5.48 -17.66 0.88
N PHE A 130 -5.76 -17.00 2.01
CA PHE A 130 -7.01 -17.17 2.75
C PHE A 130 -8.19 -16.73 1.90
N TYR A 131 -8.13 -15.54 1.30
CA TYR A 131 -9.21 -14.98 0.49
C TYR A 131 -9.23 -15.42 -0.97
N GLY A 132 -8.10 -15.88 -1.52
CA GLY A 132 -7.96 -16.15 -2.95
C GLY A 132 -7.98 -14.86 -3.78
N ILE A 133 -7.33 -13.81 -3.28
CA ILE A 133 -7.27 -12.47 -3.89
C ILE A 133 -5.81 -12.04 -4.09
N GLN A 134 -5.60 -11.05 -4.94
CA GLN A 134 -4.31 -10.39 -5.14
C GLN A 134 -4.23 -9.09 -4.32
N ILE A 135 -3.03 -8.49 -4.27
CA ILE A 135 -2.85 -7.16 -3.72
C ILE A 135 -3.37 -6.18 -4.75
N ASP A 136 -4.30 -5.32 -4.38
CA ASP A 136 -4.87 -4.34 -5.30
C ASP A 136 -4.02 -3.08 -5.35
N SER A 137 -3.72 -2.54 -4.17
CA SER A 137 -3.07 -1.25 -4.02
C SER A 137 -1.89 -1.32 -3.06
N VAL A 138 -0.86 -0.53 -3.34
CA VAL A 138 0.35 -0.42 -2.52
C VAL A 138 0.64 1.03 -2.22
N ILE A 139 0.92 1.34 -0.96
CA ILE A 139 1.41 2.63 -0.50
C ILE A 139 2.84 2.41 -0.02
N ILE A 140 3.77 3.14 -0.60
CA ILE A 140 5.19 2.87 -0.49
C ILE A 140 5.89 4.16 -0.11
N GLY A 141 6.72 4.10 0.92
CA GLY A 141 7.58 5.22 1.27
C GLY A 141 8.94 4.83 1.80
N ALA A 142 9.78 5.85 1.93
CA ALA A 142 11.20 5.73 2.29
C ALA A 142 11.52 6.30 3.67
N GLU A 143 10.52 6.48 4.54
CA GLU A 143 10.70 7.19 5.82
C GLU A 143 11.60 6.45 6.81
N LYS A 144 11.52 5.11 6.86
CA LYS A 144 12.37 4.28 7.73
C LYS A 144 13.67 3.82 7.07
N SER A 145 13.66 3.54 5.77
CA SER A 145 14.83 3.13 5.00
C SER A 145 14.69 3.51 3.54
N ILE A 146 15.80 3.94 2.93
CA ILE A 146 15.85 4.30 1.50
C ILE A 146 15.69 3.09 0.57
N ASP A 147 15.97 1.88 1.07
CA ASP A 147 15.86 0.65 0.29
C ASP A 147 14.45 0.03 0.35
N ASP A 148 13.62 0.44 1.31
CA ASP A 148 12.26 -0.09 1.50
C ASP A 148 11.39 0.00 0.23
N PRO A 149 11.39 1.14 -0.51
CA PRO A 149 10.71 1.21 -1.81
C PRO A 149 11.10 0.12 -2.79
N LYS A 150 12.41 -0.12 -2.97
CA LYS A 150 12.88 -1.11 -3.93
C LYS A 150 12.44 -2.51 -3.50
N ARG A 151 12.62 -2.84 -2.22
CA ARG A 151 12.26 -4.13 -1.63
C ARG A 151 10.78 -4.46 -1.86
N ILE A 152 9.88 -3.51 -1.57
CA ILE A 152 8.45 -3.74 -1.72
C ILE A 152 8.02 -3.80 -3.19
N ILE A 153 8.58 -2.94 -4.06
CA ILE A 153 8.31 -2.97 -5.50
C ILE A 153 8.75 -4.32 -6.08
N ASP A 154 10.00 -4.74 -5.84
CA ASP A 154 10.52 -6.01 -6.34
C ASP A 154 9.66 -7.18 -5.87
N TRP A 155 9.30 -7.21 -4.59
CA TRP A 155 8.50 -8.30 -4.06
C TRP A 155 7.09 -8.36 -4.65
N VAL A 156 6.38 -7.23 -4.73
CA VAL A 156 5.03 -7.18 -5.31
C VAL A 156 5.05 -7.53 -6.79
N MET A 157 5.99 -6.95 -7.55
CA MET A 157 6.07 -7.13 -9.00
C MET A 157 6.49 -8.55 -9.36
N ASN A 158 7.43 -9.16 -8.64
CA ASN A 158 7.77 -10.57 -8.83
C ASN A 158 6.62 -11.52 -8.45
N ARG A 159 5.75 -11.12 -7.52
CA ARG A 159 4.62 -11.94 -7.07
C ARG A 159 3.45 -11.95 -8.05
N GLN A 160 3.06 -10.79 -8.59
CA GLN A 160 1.82 -10.66 -9.38
C GLN A 160 1.95 -9.83 -10.66
N GLY A 161 3.13 -9.30 -10.96
CA GLY A 161 3.42 -8.60 -12.21
C GLY A 161 2.90 -7.17 -12.31
N SER A 162 1.77 -6.84 -11.68
CA SER A 162 1.21 -5.47 -11.65
C SER A 162 0.26 -5.28 -10.48
N VAL A 163 0.05 -4.02 -10.08
CA VAL A 163 -0.99 -3.59 -9.13
C VAL A 163 -2.00 -2.68 -9.81
N ARG A 164 -3.19 -2.55 -9.24
CA ARG A 164 -4.20 -1.62 -9.74
C ARG A 164 -3.83 -0.19 -9.38
N SER A 165 -3.43 0.05 -8.13
CA SER A 165 -3.01 1.37 -7.68
C SER A 165 -1.68 1.35 -6.93
N CYS A 166 -0.94 2.45 -7.04
CA CYS A 166 0.29 2.68 -6.28
C CYS A 166 0.31 4.12 -5.79
N HIS A 167 0.54 4.32 -4.49
CA HIS A 167 0.86 5.63 -3.92
C HIS A 167 2.31 5.59 -3.46
N PHE A 168 3.13 6.48 -4.02
CA PHE A 168 4.53 6.58 -3.68
C PHE A 168 4.81 7.90 -2.94
N GLU A 169 5.19 7.81 -1.68
CA GLU A 169 5.53 8.94 -0.82
C GLU A 169 7.02 8.94 -0.47
N CYS A 170 7.76 9.99 -0.80
CA CYS A 170 9.20 10.03 -0.54
C CYS A 170 9.68 11.46 -0.29
N ARG A 171 9.95 11.76 0.99
CA ARG A 171 10.45 13.06 1.43
C ARG A 171 11.96 13.22 1.25
N ILE A 172 12.71 12.11 1.16
CA ILE A 172 14.17 12.12 0.94
C ILE A 172 14.43 12.22 -0.55
N SER A 173 15.33 13.12 -0.98
CA SER A 173 15.57 13.55 -2.38
C SER A 173 15.46 12.43 -3.43
N GLY A 174 14.25 12.23 -3.95
CA GLY A 174 13.77 10.95 -4.47
C GLY A 174 14.03 10.70 -5.96
N ASN A 175 15.14 11.20 -6.51
CA ASN A 175 15.36 11.09 -7.96
C ASN A 175 15.65 9.64 -8.39
N SER A 176 16.45 8.89 -7.64
CA SER A 176 16.79 7.49 -7.97
C SER A 176 15.62 6.55 -7.69
N GLU A 177 14.92 6.77 -6.60
CA GLU A 177 13.81 5.95 -6.13
C GLU A 177 12.59 6.13 -7.04
N LEU A 178 12.32 7.37 -7.45
CA LEU A 178 11.25 7.67 -8.41
C LEU A 178 11.55 7.08 -9.80
N ARG A 179 12.80 7.13 -10.27
CA ARG A 179 13.19 6.43 -11.51
C ARG A 179 12.99 4.93 -11.40
N TYR A 180 13.38 4.37 -10.26
CA TYR A 180 13.23 2.95 -10.02
C TYR A 180 11.75 2.55 -9.97
N LEU A 181 10.90 3.34 -9.32
CA LEU A 181 9.45 3.16 -9.33
C LEU A 181 8.93 3.12 -10.77
N PHE A 182 9.21 4.12 -11.58
CA PHE A 182 8.69 4.17 -12.95
C PHE A 182 9.18 3.02 -13.84
N ASN A 183 10.42 2.57 -13.63
CA ASN A 183 10.99 1.49 -14.45
C ASN A 183 10.49 0.10 -14.05
N ASN A 184 10.11 -0.10 -12.78
CA ASN A 184 9.87 -1.44 -12.24
C ASN A 184 8.44 -1.66 -11.71
N CYS A 185 7.70 -0.60 -11.36
CA CYS A 185 6.36 -0.69 -10.81
C CYS A 185 5.30 -0.57 -11.92
N LYS A 186 4.66 -1.69 -12.27
CA LYS A 186 3.56 -1.72 -13.25
C LYS A 186 2.22 -1.44 -12.55
N VAL A 187 1.58 -0.35 -12.93
CA VAL A 187 0.32 0.13 -12.34
C VAL A 187 -0.74 0.24 -13.43
N SER A 188 -1.91 -0.37 -13.24
CA SER A 188 -2.93 -0.47 -14.30
C SER A 188 -4.05 0.58 -14.22
N LYS A 189 -4.23 1.26 -13.08
CA LYS A 189 -5.33 2.24 -12.90
C LYS A 189 -4.88 3.58 -12.36
N SER A 190 -4.21 3.62 -11.21
CA SER A 190 -3.91 4.90 -10.52
C SER A 190 -2.52 4.91 -9.91
N LEU A 191 -1.71 5.89 -10.30
CA LEU A 191 -0.39 6.15 -9.70
C LEU A 191 -0.41 7.54 -9.07
N VAL A 192 -0.24 7.59 -7.75
CA VAL A 192 -0.13 8.83 -6.95
C VAL A 192 1.32 8.98 -6.50
N ILE A 193 1.87 10.19 -6.60
CA ILE A 193 3.29 10.45 -6.34
C ILE A 193 3.41 11.70 -5.48
N ASP A 194 3.64 11.50 -4.18
CA ASP A 194 3.97 12.58 -3.26
C ASP A 194 5.45 12.56 -2.87
N VAL A 195 6.27 13.15 -3.74
CA VAL A 195 7.71 13.22 -3.53
C VAL A 195 8.25 14.63 -3.68
N GLN A 196 9.39 14.89 -3.05
CA GLN A 196 10.19 16.10 -3.30
C GLN A 196 11.27 15.78 -4.34
N THR A 197 11.08 16.27 -5.58
CA THR A 197 12.09 16.20 -6.63
C THR A 197 12.98 17.43 -6.64
N ASN A 198 14.22 17.31 -7.10
CA ASN A 198 15.02 18.49 -7.42
C ASN A 198 14.59 19.14 -8.75
N ARG A 199 14.90 20.42 -8.94
CA ARG A 199 14.55 21.20 -10.16
C ARG A 199 15.08 20.63 -11.48
N ARG A 200 16.03 19.68 -11.41
CA ARG A 200 16.67 19.06 -12.59
C ARG A 200 16.12 17.66 -12.88
N PHE A 201 15.14 17.18 -12.11
CA PHE A 201 14.55 15.87 -12.37
C PHE A 201 13.83 15.88 -13.72
N ARG A 202 14.21 14.93 -14.57
CA ARG A 202 13.62 14.71 -15.90
C ARG A 202 13.40 13.21 -16.07
N TYR A 203 12.17 12.82 -16.40
CA TYR A 203 11.82 11.44 -16.73
C TYR A 203 10.98 11.44 -17.99
N ASN A 204 11.36 10.59 -18.95
CA ASN A 204 10.64 10.44 -20.21
C ASN A 204 9.69 9.26 -20.05
N PHE A 205 8.39 9.54 -19.99
CA PHE A 205 7.37 8.49 -20.01
C PHE A 205 7.15 8.02 -21.44
N SER A 206 7.16 6.70 -21.65
CA SER A 206 6.47 6.08 -22.78
C SER A 206 5.13 5.57 -22.24
N TYR A 207 4.07 6.35 -22.42
CA TYR A 207 2.75 5.98 -21.91
C TYR A 207 1.91 5.42 -23.04
N GLU A 208 1.54 4.15 -22.95
CA GLU A 208 0.69 3.54 -23.96
C GLU A 208 -0.79 3.48 -23.53
N HIS A 209 -1.15 3.25 -22.26
CA HIS A 209 -2.56 3.03 -21.86
C HIS A 209 -2.88 3.48 -20.42
N GLY A 210 -3.97 4.26 -20.21
CA GLY A 210 -4.61 4.53 -18.91
C GLY A 210 -4.88 6.02 -18.58
N VAL A 211 -5.33 6.31 -17.35
CA VAL A 211 -5.51 7.67 -16.80
C VAL A 211 -4.36 7.96 -15.83
N MET A 212 -3.61 9.04 -16.06
CA MET A 212 -2.57 9.53 -15.15
C MET A 212 -3.11 10.75 -14.41
N THR A 213 -3.29 10.65 -13.09
CA THR A 213 -3.58 11.81 -12.25
C THR A 213 -2.26 12.50 -11.93
N ILE A 214 -2.17 13.77 -12.27
CA ILE A 214 -1.02 14.63 -12.04
C ILE A 214 -1.42 15.51 -10.86
N GLU A 215 -0.59 15.61 -9.81
CA GLU A 215 -0.91 16.39 -8.59
C GLU A 215 0.05 17.57 -8.36
N LYS A 216 1.14 17.67 -9.15
CA LYS A 216 2.14 18.75 -9.10
C LYS A 216 2.34 19.36 -10.48
N SER A 217 3.24 20.34 -10.61
CA SER A 217 3.59 20.91 -11.92
C SER A 217 4.59 20.04 -12.66
N TYR A 218 4.40 19.84 -13.97
CA TYR A 218 5.25 19.00 -14.82
C TYR A 218 5.59 19.72 -16.13
N GLU A 219 6.75 19.38 -16.70
CA GLU A 219 7.12 19.79 -18.04
C GLU A 219 7.00 18.60 -19.00
N LEU A 220 6.12 18.69 -19.98
CA LEU A 220 6.02 17.78 -21.12
C LEU A 220 6.93 18.29 -22.24
N ARG A 221 7.78 17.45 -22.80
CA ARG A 221 8.64 17.81 -23.93
C ARG A 221 8.36 16.93 -25.13
N ARG A 222 8.05 17.53 -26.27
CA ARG A 222 7.90 16.84 -27.56
C ARG A 222 9.27 16.62 -28.22
N ASN A 223 9.33 15.66 -29.14
CA ASN A 223 10.54 15.33 -29.91
C ASN A 223 11.05 16.51 -30.77
N ASP A 224 10.18 17.46 -31.10
CA ASP A 224 10.49 18.71 -31.81
C ASP A 224 11.09 19.81 -30.90
N GLY A 225 11.25 19.54 -29.60
CA GLY A 225 11.82 20.46 -28.64
C GLY A 225 10.81 21.37 -27.91
N THR A 226 9.53 21.35 -28.32
CA THR A 226 8.43 22.09 -27.66
C THR A 226 8.27 21.63 -26.21
N ILE A 227 8.11 22.58 -25.29
CA ILE A 227 7.90 22.32 -23.86
C ILE A 227 6.50 22.79 -23.49
N ALA A 228 5.70 21.96 -22.84
CA ALA A 228 4.46 22.38 -22.19
C ALA A 228 4.60 22.23 -20.66
N SER A 229 4.33 23.28 -19.90
CA SER A 229 4.28 23.25 -18.46
C SER A 229 2.84 23.06 -18.00
N ILE A 230 2.57 21.99 -17.27
CA ILE A 230 1.31 21.78 -16.54
C ILE A 230 1.54 22.36 -15.14
N VAL A 231 0.68 23.28 -14.69
CA VAL A 231 0.72 23.82 -13.33
C VAL A 231 -0.65 23.59 -12.70
N ILE A 232 -0.66 22.89 -11.57
CA ILE A 232 -1.87 22.49 -10.85
C ILE A 232 -2.16 23.44 -9.69
N ASP A 233 -1.11 24.06 -9.14
CA ASP A 233 -1.23 25.02 -8.05
C ASP A 233 -1.05 26.44 -8.61
N ASN A 234 -2.16 27.04 -9.07
CA ASN A 234 -2.19 28.38 -9.64
C ASN A 234 -2.87 29.38 -8.68
N GLY A 235 -2.58 29.25 -7.38
CA GLY A 235 -3.19 30.05 -6.31
C GLY A 235 -4.64 29.64 -6.02
N GLU A 236 -5.47 30.58 -5.55
CA GLU A 236 -6.87 30.34 -5.11
C GLU A 236 -7.82 29.81 -6.22
N ASN A 237 -7.36 29.72 -7.46
CA ASN A 237 -8.15 29.19 -8.55
C ASN A 237 -7.79 27.71 -8.78
N GLU A 238 -8.68 26.81 -8.35
CA GLU A 238 -8.63 25.34 -8.52
C GLU A 238 -8.65 24.85 -9.99
N ASN A 239 -8.25 25.69 -10.95
CA ASN A 239 -8.33 25.40 -12.37
C ASN A 239 -6.98 24.93 -12.94
N PHE A 240 -7.04 23.84 -13.69
CA PHE A 240 -5.95 23.33 -14.52
C PHE A 240 -5.41 24.38 -15.50
N CYS A 241 -4.09 24.62 -15.50
CA CYS A 241 -3.42 25.49 -16.47
C CYS A 241 -2.30 24.73 -17.21
N MET A 242 -2.29 24.83 -18.54
CA MET A 242 -1.25 24.27 -19.41
C MET A 242 -0.67 25.38 -20.30
N CYS A 243 0.62 25.67 -20.13
CA CYS A 243 1.34 26.68 -20.91
C CYS A 243 2.27 25.98 -21.91
N VAL A 244 2.11 26.24 -23.20
CA VAL A 244 2.97 25.65 -24.27
C VAL A 244 3.97 26.69 -24.75
N TRP A 245 5.23 26.27 -24.91
CA TRP A 245 6.36 27.09 -25.33
C TRP A 245 6.93 26.62 -26.68
N PRO A 246 7.31 27.53 -27.60
CA PRO A 246 7.20 28.98 -27.46
C PRO A 246 5.76 29.47 -27.36
N ASP A 247 5.54 30.55 -26.61
CA ASP A 247 4.20 31.14 -26.45
C ASP A 247 3.69 31.70 -27.79
N PHE A 248 2.45 32.21 -27.80
CA PHE A 248 1.85 32.83 -29.01
C PHE A 248 2.66 34.01 -29.59
N ASN A 249 3.63 34.55 -28.84
CA ASN A 249 4.54 35.61 -29.25
C ASN A 249 5.95 35.10 -29.62
N GLY A 250 6.15 33.78 -29.69
CA GLY A 250 7.44 33.19 -30.02
C GLY A 250 8.46 33.17 -28.87
N LYS A 251 8.06 33.51 -27.63
CA LYS A 251 8.99 33.55 -26.49
C LYS A 251 9.31 32.14 -25.99
N LEU A 252 10.60 31.88 -25.78
CA LEU A 252 11.13 30.59 -25.32
C LEU A 252 11.20 30.49 -23.80
N TYR A 253 11.15 29.26 -23.29
CA TYR A 253 11.35 28.92 -21.88
C TYR A 253 12.84 28.80 -21.51
N PRO A 254 13.29 29.10 -20.27
CA PRO A 254 12.54 29.71 -19.16
C PRO A 254 12.48 31.23 -19.29
N VAL A 255 11.33 31.81 -18.94
CA VAL A 255 11.23 33.26 -18.73
C VAL A 255 12.09 33.59 -17.51
N GLN A 256 13.23 34.26 -17.73
CA GLN A 256 14.06 34.72 -16.63
C GLN A 256 13.24 35.74 -15.83
N LYS A 257 12.78 35.29 -14.65
CA LYS A 257 11.92 36.00 -13.67
C LYS A 257 10.45 36.15 -14.09
N LEU A 258 9.62 35.21 -13.60
CA LEU A 258 8.29 35.51 -13.08
C LEU A 258 8.43 35.79 -11.59
#